data_AF-A0A932L2Q9-F1
#
_entry.id   AF-A0A932L2Q9-F1
#
_cell.length_a   1.000
_cell.length_b   1.000
_cell.length_c   1.000
_cell.angle_alpha   90.00
_cell.angle_beta   90.00
_cell.angle_gamma   90.00
#
_symmetry.space_group_name_H-M   'P 1'
#
loop_
_entity.id
_entity.type
_entity.pdbx_description
1 polymer ?
#
loop_
_entity_poly.entity_id
_entity_poly.type
_entity_poly.pdbx_seq_one_letter_code
_entity_poly.pdbx_strand_id
1 'polypeptide(L)'
;MEQVLRHLDAWDRLHGQGPQRRGPCPVHARGNKQNRSFSVNLEKNLFRCLDPQCGAQGNVLDLWAAFHRLPLYRAALHLAETFHVSVQSPNREEATRKSNR
;
A
#
# COMPACT_ATOMS: atom_id res chain seq x y z
N MET A 1 7.19 -0.17 3.35
CA MET A 1 6.75 -1.05 2.23
C MET A 1 7.05 -2.52 2.48
N GLU A 2 8.29 -2.91 2.80
CA GLU A 2 8.69 -4.31 2.97
C GLU A 2 7.83 -5.08 4.00
N GLN A 3 7.61 -4.52 5.19
CA GLN A 3 6.78 -5.15 6.23
C GLN A 3 5.36 -5.46 5.73
N VAL A 4 4.75 -4.54 4.98
CA VAL A 4 3.45 -4.75 4.35
C VAL A 4 3.52 -5.88 3.33
N LEU A 5 4.52 -5.90 2.44
CA LEU A 5 4.67 -6.97 1.44
C LEU A 5 4.88 -8.35 2.08
N ARG A 6 5.55 -8.42 3.23
CA ARG A 6 5.70 -9.65 4.02
C ARG A 6 4.38 -10.07 4.64
N HIS A 7 3.63 -9.14 5.24
CA HIS A 7 2.32 -9.42 5.82
C HIS A 7 1.30 -9.90 4.78
N LEU A 8 1.42 -9.45 3.52
CA LEU A 8 0.56 -9.85 2.41
C LEU A 8 1.02 -11.15 1.71
N ASP A 9 1.98 -11.89 2.26
CA ASP A 9 2.59 -13.11 1.66
C ASP A 9 3.08 -12.92 0.22
N ALA A 10 3.46 -11.69 -0.13
CA ALA A 10 3.91 -11.30 -1.45
C ALA A 10 5.44 -11.28 -1.57
N TRP A 11 6.13 -11.02 -0.46
CA TRP A 11 7.57 -10.78 -0.42
C TRP A 11 8.43 -11.88 -1.07
N ASP A 12 8.17 -13.14 -0.73
CA ASP A 12 9.01 -14.27 -1.17
C ASP A 12 8.95 -14.52 -2.68
N ARG A 13 7.93 -13.96 -3.35
CA ARG A 13 7.75 -14.05 -4.80
C ARG A 13 8.34 -12.84 -5.54
N LEU A 14 8.88 -11.87 -4.82
CA LEU A 14 9.53 -10.69 -5.38
C LEU A 14 11.03 -10.94 -5.50
N HIS A 15 11.54 -10.83 -6.73
CA HIS A 15 12.95 -10.98 -7.05
C HIS A 15 13.55 -9.65 -7.52
N GLY A 16 14.84 -9.45 -7.26
CA GLY A 16 15.56 -8.25 -7.67
C GLY A 16 16.76 -7.99 -6.75
N GLN A 17 17.65 -7.10 -7.19
CA GLN A 17 18.79 -6.64 -6.39
C GLN A 17 18.57 -5.19 -5.96
N GLY A 18 19.06 -4.85 -4.76
CA GLY A 18 18.93 -3.51 -4.21
C GLY A 18 17.48 -3.10 -3.94
N PRO A 19 17.12 -1.81 -4.13
CA PRO A 19 15.81 -1.28 -3.77
C PRO A 19 14.71 -1.65 -4.77
N GLN A 20 15.06 -2.12 -5.97
CA GLN A 20 14.10 -2.54 -6.99
C GLN A 20 13.78 -4.03 -6.89
N ARG A 21 12.49 -4.36 -6.80
CA ARG A 21 12.01 -5.75 -6.85
C ARG A 21 10.81 -5.90 -7.76
N ARG A 22 10.68 -7.09 -8.37
CA ARG A 22 9.57 -7.44 -9.27
C ARG A 22 9.04 -8.85 -9.03
N GLY A 23 7.76 -9.04 -9.25
CA GLY A 23 7.10 -10.34 -9.13
C GLY A 23 5.60 -10.27 -9.43
N PRO A 24 4.81 -11.24 -8.96
CA PRO A 24 3.36 -11.25 -9.15
C PRO A 24 2.67 -10.14 -8.35
N CYS A 25 1.61 -9.57 -8.91
CA CYS A 25 0.84 -8.53 -8.24
C CYS A 25 -0.05 -9.11 -7.14
N PRO A 26 0.04 -8.61 -5.89
CA PRO A 26 -0.82 -9.07 -4.81
C PRO A 26 -2.27 -8.57 -4.95
N VAL A 27 -2.50 -7.48 -5.70
CA VAL A 27 -3.84 -6.85 -5.84
C VAL A 27 -4.74 -7.64 -6.80
N HIS A 28 -4.21 -8.07 -7.95
CA HIS A 28 -4.95 -8.87 -8.92
C HIS A 28 -4.38 -10.30 -8.94
N ALA A 29 -4.65 -11.09 -7.92
CA ALA A 29 -4.20 -12.49 -7.87
C ALA A 29 -4.91 -13.43 -8.89
N ARG A 30 -5.55 -12.89 -9.94
CA ARG A 30 -6.29 -13.62 -10.98
C ARG A 30 -5.54 -13.56 -12.31
N GLY A 31 -4.45 -14.29 -12.39
CA GLY A 31 -3.64 -14.38 -13.59
C GLY A 31 -2.37 -15.15 -13.28
N ASN A 32 -1.93 -15.95 -14.24
CA ASN A 32 -0.80 -16.88 -14.18
C ASN A 32 0.28 -16.43 -13.18
N LYS A 33 0.56 -17.25 -12.14
CA LYS A 33 1.49 -16.95 -11.01
C LYS A 33 2.92 -16.56 -11.44
N GLN A 34 3.20 -16.70 -12.73
CA GLN A 34 4.46 -16.39 -13.41
C GLN A 34 4.56 -14.92 -13.88
N ASN A 35 3.46 -14.15 -13.92
CA ASN A 35 3.52 -12.81 -14.51
C ASN A 35 4.20 -11.83 -13.55
N ARG A 36 5.34 -11.25 -13.97
CA ARG A 36 6.11 -10.26 -13.21
C ARG A 36 5.52 -8.85 -13.38
N SER A 37 4.21 -8.71 -13.19
CA SER A 37 3.49 -7.46 -13.42
C SER A 37 3.70 -6.42 -12.31
N PHE A 38 4.11 -6.83 -11.11
CA PHE A 38 4.32 -5.91 -10.00
C PHE A 38 5.78 -5.49 -9.89
N SER A 39 6.02 -4.18 -9.81
CA SER A 39 7.32 -3.57 -9.57
C SER A 39 7.24 -2.69 -8.34
N VAL A 40 8.23 -2.78 -7.45
CA VAL A 40 8.31 -1.97 -6.23
C VAL A 40 9.71 -1.41 -6.04
N ASN A 41 9.78 -0.15 -5.64
CA ASN A 41 10.96 0.51 -5.12
C ASN A 41 10.83 0.63 -3.59
N LEU A 42 11.69 -0.07 -2.85
CA LEU A 42 11.68 -0.07 -1.38
C LEU A 42 12.23 1.24 -0.79
N GLU A 43 13.20 1.87 -1.44
CA GLU A 43 13.79 3.14 -1.01
C GLU A 43 12.78 4.29 -1.19
N LYS A 44 12.11 4.34 -2.34
CA LYS A 44 11.07 5.34 -2.62
C LYS A 44 9.73 5.01 -1.98
N ASN A 45 9.56 3.80 -1.43
CA ASN A 45 8.27 3.26 -0.96
C ASN A 45 7.14 3.37 -1.99
N LEU A 46 7.46 3.15 -3.27
CA LEU A 46 6.50 3.23 -4.38
C LEU A 46 6.36 1.88 -5.09
N PHE A 47 5.16 1.56 -5.54
CA PHE A 47 4.89 0.41 -6.38
C PHE A 47 4.11 0.80 -7.64
N ARG A 48 4.20 -0.06 -8.66
CA ARG A 48 3.35 -0.02 -9.84
C ARG A 48 3.12 -1.43 -10.35
N CYS A 49 1.86 -1.71 -10.64
CA CYS A 49 1.44 -2.83 -11.44
C CYS A 49 1.45 -2.43 -12.92
N LEU A 50 2.14 -3.22 -13.74
CA LEU A 50 2.31 -3.03 -15.18
C LEU A 50 1.21 -3.75 -16.00
N ASP A 51 0.32 -4.48 -15.34
CA ASP A 51 -0.85 -5.07 -16.01
C ASP A 51 -1.86 -3.96 -16.35
N PRO A 52 -2.24 -3.78 -17.63
CA PRO A 52 -3.16 -2.73 -18.05
C PRO A 52 -4.55 -2.80 -17.39
N GLN A 53 -5.01 -4.00 -17.00
CA GLN A 53 -6.32 -4.18 -16.37
C GLN A 53 -6.30 -3.84 -14.88
N CYS A 54 -5.12 -3.91 -14.25
CA CYS A 54 -4.98 -3.57 -12.84
C CYS A 54 -4.51 -2.14 -12.65
N GLY A 55 -3.37 -1.77 -13.24
CA GLY A 55 -2.79 -0.42 -13.16
C GLY A 55 -2.51 0.10 -11.75
N ALA A 56 -2.69 -0.72 -10.69
CA ALA A 56 -2.56 -0.29 -9.31
C ALA A 56 -1.15 0.25 -9.06
N GLN A 57 -1.05 1.42 -8.45
CA GLN A 57 0.21 2.11 -8.22
C GLN A 57 0.06 3.07 -7.05
N GLY A 58 1.19 3.50 -6.50
CA GLY A 58 1.23 4.47 -5.41
C GLY A 58 2.17 4.06 -4.29
N ASN A 59 1.86 4.49 -3.08
CA ASN A 59 2.64 4.22 -1.88
C ASN A 59 2.11 3.00 -1.12
N VAL A 60 2.59 2.81 0.11
CA VAL A 60 2.20 1.70 1.00
C VAL A 60 0.70 1.68 1.31
N LEU A 61 0.10 2.85 1.54
CA LEU A 61 -1.31 2.98 1.85
C LEU A 61 -2.18 2.69 0.63
N ASP A 62 -1.77 3.13 -0.55
CA ASP A 62 -2.45 2.81 -1.81
C ASP A 62 -2.44 1.29 -2.08
N LEU A 63 -1.31 0.63 -1.82
CA LEU A 63 -1.19 -0.82 -1.92
C LEU A 63 -2.16 -1.52 -0.96
N TRP A 64 -2.18 -1.09 0.30
CA TRP A 64 -3.04 -1.66 1.34
C TRP A 64 -4.51 -1.48 0.99
N ALA A 65 -4.90 -0.28 0.58
CA ALA A 65 -6.26 0.04 0.15
C ALA A 65 -6.68 -0.84 -1.03
N ALA A 66 -5.83 -0.97 -2.05
CA ALA A 66 -6.11 -1.77 -3.23
C ALA A 66 -6.22 -3.28 -2.92
N PHE A 67 -5.34 -3.80 -2.06
CA PHE A 67 -5.35 -5.21 -1.66
C PHE A 67 -6.60 -5.57 -0.86
N HIS A 68 -6.93 -4.78 0.16
CA HIS A 68 -8.10 -5.02 1.02
C HIS A 68 -9.42 -4.49 0.43
N ARG A 69 -9.37 -3.80 -0.71
CA ARG A 69 -10.53 -3.14 -1.35
C ARG A 69 -11.24 -2.18 -0.39
N LEU A 70 -10.46 -1.40 0.35
CA LEU A 70 -10.94 -0.44 1.32
C LEU A 70 -10.80 0.99 0.77
N PRO A 71 -11.75 1.91 1.07
CA PRO A 71 -11.51 3.33 0.89
C PRO A 71 -10.29 3.79 1.67
N LEU A 72 -9.55 4.77 1.14
CA LEU A 72 -8.24 5.19 1.66
C LEU A 72 -8.20 5.46 3.18
N TYR A 73 -9.21 6.16 3.70
CA TYR A 73 -9.30 6.44 5.15
C TYR A 73 -9.45 5.16 5.98
N ARG A 74 -10.32 4.23 5.55
CA ARG A 74 -10.48 2.94 6.24
C ARG A 74 -9.24 2.08 6.12
N ALA A 75 -8.58 2.11 4.96
CA ALA A 75 -7.30 1.44 4.76
C ALA A 75 -6.24 1.97 5.73
N ALA A 76 -6.19 3.27 6.01
CA ALA A 76 -5.23 3.87 6.94
C ALA A 76 -5.47 3.39 8.38
N LEU A 77 -6.73 3.39 8.83
CA LEU A 77 -7.09 2.85 10.15
C LEU A 77 -6.77 1.36 10.25
N HIS A 78 -7.14 0.57 9.23
CA HIS A 78 -6.88 -0.87 9.18
C HIS A 78 -5.38 -1.17 9.19
N LEU A 79 -4.57 -0.41 8.45
CA LEU A 79 -3.12 -0.53 8.43
C LEU A 79 -2.53 -0.20 9.80
N ALA A 80 -2.98 0.90 10.42
CA ALA A 80 -2.49 1.32 11.72
C ALA A 80 -2.82 0.29 12.82
N GLU A 81 -4.04 -0.25 12.82
CA GLU A 81 -4.45 -1.33 13.71
C GLU A 81 -3.58 -2.59 13.51
N THR A 82 -3.40 -3.01 12.26
CA THR A 82 -2.63 -4.23 11.93
C THR A 82 -1.17 -4.15 12.37
N PHE A 83 -0.55 -2.97 12.23
CA PHE A 83 0.85 -2.75 12.59
C PHE A 83 1.03 -2.06 13.96
N HIS A 84 -0.04 -1.95 14.76
CA HIS A 84 -0.05 -1.31 16.08
C HIS A 84 0.55 0.11 16.07
N VAL A 85 0.31 0.87 15.00
CA VAL A 85 0.73 2.27 14.89
C VAL A 85 -0.27 3.15 15.62
N SER A 86 0.21 3.99 16.55
CA SER A 86 -0.65 4.95 17.25
C SER A 86 -1.16 6.02 16.27
N VAL A 87 -2.41 5.92 15.85
CA VAL A 87 -3.11 7.00 15.14
C VAL A 87 -3.69 7.95 16.17
N GLN A 88 -3.03 9.10 16.37
CA GLN A 88 -3.65 10.20 17.08
C GLN A 88 -4.83 10.68 16.23
N SER A 89 -6.03 10.68 16.80
CA SER A 89 -7.18 11.29 16.14
C SER A 89 -6.85 12.77 15.92
N PRO A 90 -7.00 13.31 14.70
CA PRO A 90 -6.77 14.73 14.48
C PRO A 90 -7.70 15.49 15.42
N ASN A 91 -7.09 16.28 16.31
CA ASN A 91 -7.78 16.97 17.37
C ASN A 91 -8.89 17.83 16.74
N ARG A 92 -10.16 17.51 17.02
CA ARG A 92 -11.34 18.19 16.45
C ARG A 92 -11.47 19.66 16.90
N GLU A 93 -10.50 20.18 17.65
CA GLU A 93 -10.54 21.48 18.33
C GLU A 93 -10.08 22.69 17.52
N GLU A 94 -9.56 22.53 16.30
CA GLU A 94 -9.06 23.68 15.51
C GLU A 94 -10.04 24.23 14.45
N ALA A 95 -11.24 23.65 14.31
CA ALA A 95 -12.24 24.16 13.35
C ALA A 95 -13.08 25.34 13.87
N THR A 96 -13.05 25.66 15.17
CA THR A 96 -13.91 26.71 15.77
C THR A 96 -13.20 28.06 16.00
N ARG A 97 -11.91 28.22 15.66
CA ARG A 97 -11.16 29.47 15.93
C ARG A 97 -11.07 30.47 14.78
N LYS A 98 -11.66 30.21 13.60
CA LYS A 98 -11.63 31.15 12.45
C LYS A 98 -12.97 31.84 12.14
N SER A 99 -13.88 31.97 13.10
CA SER A 99 -15.14 32.71 12.91
C SER A 99 -15.29 33.94 13.81
N ASN A 100 -14.19 34.50 14.35
CA ASN A 100 -14.23 35.79 15.05
C ASN A 100 -12.87 36.51 14.94
N ARG A 101 -12.60 37.10 13.78
CA ARG A 101 -11.74 38.29 13.70
C ARG A 101 -12.05 39.11 12.47
#